data_AF-A0A945UUC9-F1
#
_entry.id   AF-A0A945UUC9-F1
#
_cell.length_a   1.000
_cell.length_b   1.000
_cell.length_c   1.000
_cell.angle_alpha   90.00
_cell.angle_beta   90.00
_cell.angle_gamma   90.00
#
_symmetry.space_group_name_H-M   'P 1'
#
loop_
_entity.id
_entity.type
_entity.pdbx_description
1 polymer ?
#
loop_
_entity_poly.entity_id
_entity_poly.type
_entity_poly.pdbx_seq_one_letter_code
_entity_poly.pdbx_strand_id
1 'polypeptide(L)'
;MSDFLDYTRSKSRELARALEQVCASPLQFDTEFPLVHSSANHVHLWILEHQADHASWIDTAYRTQFIKHILEHWRIRLKGMAPYRERGYRVYVYEDTSPTLSVVAETDIGFPYRYGNPVPVERIEDIATLYATRSWGEHFQFEPWELSPDRILQVVEANHGSISKPTANRLGLSAGKLRLLIIQMDRGDEVNQLRKRFKRRPVDFVDYQPQDEIWHFFERILSANYD
;
A
#
# COMPACT_ATOMS: atom_id res chain seq x y z
N MET A 1 26.65 1.92 5.11
CA MET A 1 25.51 1.21 4.46
C MET A 1 25.79 -0.28 4.27
N SER A 2 27.01 -0.70 3.85
CA SER A 2 27.37 -2.14 3.75
C SER A 2 27.10 -2.92 5.04
N ASP A 3 27.44 -2.33 6.19
CA ASP A 3 27.39 -3.01 7.49
C ASP A 3 25.99 -3.57 7.86
N PHE A 4 24.92 -2.86 7.51
CA PHE A 4 23.54 -3.31 7.81
C PHE A 4 23.08 -4.44 6.89
N LEU A 5 23.44 -4.35 5.60
CA LEU A 5 23.13 -5.39 4.63
C LEU A 5 23.93 -6.67 4.92
N ASP A 6 25.20 -6.53 5.31
CA ASP A 6 26.05 -7.65 5.71
C ASP A 6 25.57 -8.30 7.01
N TYR A 7 25.16 -7.49 8.00
CA TYR A 7 24.49 -7.97 9.21
C TYR A 7 23.22 -8.76 8.86
N THR A 8 22.35 -8.19 8.02
CA THR A 8 21.11 -8.84 7.58
C THR A 8 21.42 -10.16 6.87
N ARG A 9 22.40 -10.18 5.97
CA ARG A 9 22.82 -11.38 5.22
C ARG A 9 23.37 -12.46 6.14
N SER A 10 24.03 -12.10 7.23
CA SER A 10 24.52 -13.04 8.25
C SER A 10 23.40 -13.69 9.05
N LYS A 11 22.25 -13.02 9.19
CA LYS A 11 21.08 -13.50 9.94
C LYS A 11 20.06 -14.22 9.05
N SER A 12 19.76 -13.66 7.89
CA SER A 12 18.85 -14.21 6.89
C SER A 12 19.24 -13.75 5.48
N ARG A 13 19.68 -14.69 4.64
CA ARG A 13 19.99 -14.41 3.22
C ARG A 13 18.75 -14.03 2.42
N GLU A 14 17.60 -14.59 2.79
CA GLU A 14 16.31 -14.28 2.16
C GLU A 14 15.92 -12.83 2.42
N LEU A 15 15.99 -12.39 3.69
CA LEU A 15 15.65 -11.02 4.06
C LEU A 15 16.65 -10.01 3.48
N ALA A 16 17.93 -10.37 3.36
CA ALA A 16 18.93 -9.55 2.67
C ALA A 16 18.61 -9.37 1.19
N ARG A 17 18.20 -10.45 0.49
CA ARG A 17 17.76 -10.37 -0.91
C ARG A 17 16.53 -9.50 -1.06
N ALA A 18 15.56 -9.64 -0.16
CA ALA A 18 14.36 -8.81 -0.17
C ALA A 18 14.71 -7.33 0.03
N LEU A 19 15.59 -7.02 0.98
CA LEU A 19 16.08 -5.66 1.20
C LEU A 19 16.72 -5.08 -0.07
N GLU A 20 17.63 -5.83 -0.71
CA GLU A 20 18.29 -5.42 -1.96
C GLU A 20 17.27 -5.19 -3.08
N GLN A 21 16.29 -6.09 -3.24
CA GLN A 21 15.23 -5.98 -4.24
C GLN A 21 14.38 -4.73 -4.04
N VAL A 22 14.00 -4.42 -2.80
CA VAL A 22 13.21 -3.22 -2.48
C VAL A 22 14.05 -1.96 -2.67
N CYS A 23 15.32 -1.95 -2.26
CA CYS A 23 16.23 -0.82 -2.52
C CYS A 23 16.39 -0.56 -4.03
N ALA A 24 16.35 -1.59 -4.86
CA ALA A 24 16.51 -1.55 -6.32
C ALA A 24 15.19 -1.47 -7.09
N SER A 25 14.03 -1.46 -6.43
CA SER A 25 12.72 -1.48 -7.10
C SER A 25 12.59 -0.32 -8.10
N PRO A 26 11.97 -0.52 -9.27
CA PRO A 26 11.67 0.59 -10.17
C PRO A 26 10.87 1.68 -9.45
N LEU A 27 11.20 2.94 -9.71
CA LEU A 27 10.44 4.10 -9.25
C LEU A 27 9.96 4.85 -10.48
N GLN A 28 8.68 5.20 -10.51
CA GLN A 28 7.98 5.76 -11.65
C GLN A 28 7.30 7.08 -11.28
N PHE A 29 7.49 8.08 -12.14
CA PHE A 29 6.97 9.45 -11.98
C PHE A 29 6.40 10.01 -13.28
N ASP A 30 5.92 9.14 -14.17
CA ASP A 30 5.55 9.48 -15.55
C ASP A 30 4.22 10.24 -15.67
N THR A 31 3.55 10.51 -14.54
CA THR A 31 2.25 11.20 -14.51
C THR A 31 2.30 12.44 -13.64
N GLU A 32 1.28 13.30 -13.71
CA GLU A 32 1.18 14.43 -12.78
C GLU A 32 0.43 14.06 -11.48
N PHE A 33 -0.05 12.82 -11.36
CA PHE A 33 -0.96 12.40 -10.28
C PHE A 33 -0.20 11.66 -9.16
N PRO A 34 -0.10 12.25 -7.96
CA PRO A 34 0.59 11.62 -6.82
C PRO A 34 0.06 10.23 -6.43
N LEU A 35 -1.25 10.01 -6.59
CA LEU A 35 -1.86 8.70 -6.32
C LEU A 35 -1.32 7.61 -7.24
N VAL A 36 -1.11 7.92 -8.53
CA VAL A 36 -0.56 6.96 -9.50
C VAL A 36 0.91 6.65 -9.15
N HIS A 37 1.68 7.67 -8.76
CA HIS A 37 3.05 7.46 -8.25
C HIS A 37 3.05 6.55 -7.03
N SER A 38 2.15 6.81 -6.08
CA SER A 38 2.06 5.99 -4.88
C SER A 38 1.73 4.54 -5.20
N SER A 39 0.80 4.29 -6.11
CA SER A 39 0.46 2.92 -6.54
C SER A 39 1.62 2.23 -7.25
N ALA A 40 2.42 2.96 -8.03
CA ALA A 40 3.57 2.41 -8.75
C ALA A 40 4.82 2.22 -7.86
N ASN A 41 4.94 3.02 -6.80
CA ASN A 41 6.13 3.11 -5.95
C ASN A 41 5.90 2.60 -4.52
N HIS A 42 4.72 2.03 -4.21
CA HIS A 42 4.50 1.45 -2.90
C HIS A 42 5.22 0.11 -2.77
N VAL A 43 5.66 -0.20 -1.55
CA VAL A 43 6.19 -1.50 -1.20
C VAL A 43 5.73 -1.88 0.20
N HIS A 44 5.00 -2.99 0.28
CA HIS A 44 4.65 -3.64 1.54
C HIS A 44 5.82 -4.47 2.06
N LEU A 45 6.28 -4.23 3.29
CA LEU A 45 7.35 -5.01 3.91
C LEU A 45 6.83 -6.31 4.55
N TRP A 46 5.91 -7.01 3.89
CA TRP A 46 5.30 -8.24 4.41
C TRP A 46 6.33 -9.31 4.78
N ILE A 47 7.40 -9.44 3.98
CA ILE A 47 8.45 -10.45 4.23
C ILE A 47 9.25 -10.15 5.48
N LEU A 48 9.42 -8.88 5.86
CA LEU A 48 10.05 -8.49 7.11
C LEU A 48 9.20 -8.95 8.30
N GLU A 49 7.89 -8.70 8.25
CA GLU A 49 6.97 -9.06 9.34
C GLU A 49 6.73 -10.57 9.42
N HIS A 50 6.60 -11.26 8.27
CA HIS A 50 6.54 -12.72 8.24
C HIS A 50 7.79 -13.36 8.88
N GLN A 51 8.98 -12.84 8.59
CA GLN A 51 10.20 -13.34 9.22
C GLN A 51 10.26 -13.00 10.72
N ALA A 52 9.69 -11.86 11.13
CA ALA A 52 9.68 -11.43 12.52
C ALA A 52 8.89 -12.37 13.44
N ASP A 53 7.85 -13.02 12.94
CA ASP A 53 7.09 -14.06 13.65
C ASP A 53 7.97 -15.25 14.07
N HIS A 54 9.08 -15.48 13.38
CA HIS A 54 9.95 -16.63 13.57
C HIS A 54 11.34 -16.25 14.10
N ALA A 55 11.63 -14.96 14.22
CA ALA A 55 12.97 -14.45 14.49
C ALA A 55 12.94 -13.31 15.51
N SER A 56 13.22 -13.63 16.77
CA SER A 56 13.22 -12.67 17.89
C SER A 56 14.26 -11.54 17.77
N TRP A 57 15.25 -11.68 16.88
CA TRP A 57 16.22 -10.62 16.60
C TRP A 57 15.65 -9.51 15.70
N ILE A 58 14.51 -9.74 15.06
CA ILE A 58 13.76 -8.73 14.30
C ILE A 58 12.89 -7.97 15.31
N ASP A 59 13.49 -7.01 15.99
CA ASP A 59 12.81 -6.11 16.92
C ASP A 59 12.45 -4.77 16.26
N THR A 60 11.87 -3.84 17.02
CA THR A 60 11.53 -2.49 16.53
C THR A 60 12.75 -1.72 16.01
N ALA A 61 13.91 -1.90 16.63
CA ALA A 61 15.13 -1.21 16.23
C ALA A 61 15.62 -1.73 14.87
N TYR A 62 15.61 -3.04 14.66
CA TYR A 62 15.94 -3.65 13.38
C TYR A 62 14.95 -3.25 12.29
N ARG A 63 13.63 -3.30 12.55
CA ARG A 63 12.59 -2.82 11.61
C ARG A 63 12.85 -1.37 11.19
N THR A 64 13.14 -0.52 12.15
CA THR A 64 13.45 0.89 11.89
C THR A 64 14.67 1.04 11.00
N GLN A 65 15.75 0.32 11.29
CA GLN A 65 16.95 0.35 10.46
C GLN A 65 16.71 -0.19 9.05
N PHE A 66 15.89 -1.24 8.92
CA PHE A 66 15.48 -1.81 7.64
C PHE A 66 14.76 -0.78 6.76
N ILE A 67 13.76 -0.10 7.32
CA ILE A 67 13.02 0.98 6.66
C ILE A 67 13.96 2.13 6.29
N LYS A 68 14.76 2.63 7.24
CA LYS A 68 15.71 3.73 7.01
C LYS A 68 16.71 3.41 5.90
N HIS A 69 17.18 2.16 5.84
CA HIS A 69 18.10 1.71 4.81
C HIS A 69 17.48 1.79 3.41
N ILE A 70 16.24 1.32 3.24
CA ILE A 70 15.49 1.44 1.98
C ILE A 70 15.32 2.90 1.58
N LEU A 71 14.83 3.73 2.52
CA LEU A 71 14.56 5.14 2.24
C LEU A 71 15.83 5.89 1.85
N GLU A 72 16.98 5.57 2.44
CA GLU A 72 18.26 6.17 2.05
C GLU A 72 18.70 5.77 0.64
N HIS A 73 18.53 4.49 0.28
CA HIS A 73 18.80 4.02 -1.08
C HIS A 73 17.89 4.73 -2.11
N TRP A 74 16.59 4.83 -1.81
CA TRP A 74 15.66 5.57 -2.66
C TRP A 74 16.05 7.04 -2.75
N ARG A 75 16.33 7.70 -1.62
CA ARG A 75 16.78 9.10 -1.56
C ARG A 75 17.97 9.37 -2.48
N ILE A 76 18.96 8.49 -2.53
CA ILE A 76 20.11 8.64 -3.44
C ILE A 76 19.68 8.49 -4.91
N ARG A 77 18.88 7.46 -5.23
CA ARG A 77 18.44 7.17 -6.61
C ARG A 77 17.55 8.26 -7.18
N LEU A 78 16.67 8.83 -6.36
CA LEU A 78 15.72 9.88 -6.73
C LEU A 78 16.42 11.15 -7.26
N LYS A 79 17.68 11.41 -6.89
CA LYS A 79 18.48 12.51 -7.45
C LYS A 79 18.71 12.40 -8.97
N GLY A 80 18.69 11.19 -9.49
CA GLY A 80 18.85 10.90 -10.92
C GLY A 80 17.53 10.90 -11.70
N MET A 81 16.41 11.23 -11.06
CA MET A 81 15.06 11.10 -11.61
C MET A 81 14.33 12.45 -11.62
N ALA A 82 13.36 12.61 -12.51
CA ALA A 82 12.41 13.72 -12.41
C ALA A 82 11.38 13.43 -11.29
N PRO A 83 10.90 14.45 -10.54
CA PRO A 83 11.18 15.87 -10.67
C PRO A 83 12.21 16.41 -9.66
N TYR A 84 13.33 15.71 -9.40
CA TYR A 84 14.34 16.08 -8.39
C TYR A 84 14.75 17.56 -8.42
N ARG A 85 14.99 18.12 -9.61
CA ARG A 85 15.46 19.51 -9.75
C ARG A 85 14.37 20.56 -9.63
N GLU A 86 13.12 20.17 -9.88
CA GLU A 86 12.00 21.11 -10.07
C GLU A 86 11.12 21.18 -8.82
N ARG A 87 10.73 20.03 -8.28
CA ARG A 87 9.76 19.94 -7.18
C ARG A 87 10.26 19.09 -6.01
N GLY A 88 11.05 18.05 -6.29
CA GLY A 88 11.44 17.08 -5.29
C GLY A 88 10.36 16.01 -5.05
N TYR A 89 10.34 15.42 -3.85
CA TYR A 89 9.52 14.24 -3.55
C TYR A 89 8.95 14.28 -2.14
N ARG A 90 7.87 13.53 -1.91
CA ARG A 90 7.40 13.15 -0.58
C ARG A 90 7.59 11.66 -0.40
N VAL A 91 8.19 11.30 0.72
CA VAL A 91 8.47 9.92 1.10
C VAL A 91 7.60 9.56 2.30
N TYR A 92 6.93 8.43 2.21
CA TYR A 92 6.00 7.95 3.21
C TYR A 92 6.45 6.62 3.81
N VAL A 93 6.21 6.47 5.10
CA VAL A 93 6.13 5.18 5.78
C VAL A 93 4.81 5.16 6.51
N TYR A 94 3.96 4.18 6.26
CA TYR A 94 2.62 4.17 6.86
C TYR A 94 2.17 2.79 7.33
N GLU A 95 1.18 2.83 8.20
CA GLU A 95 0.48 1.68 8.72
C GLU A 95 -0.44 1.07 7.66
N ASP A 96 -0.30 -0.24 7.46
CA ASP A 96 -1.13 -1.09 6.61
C ASP A 96 -1.07 -2.52 7.21
N THR A 97 -1.42 -3.54 6.44
CA THR A 97 -1.20 -4.97 6.73
C THR A 97 0.26 -5.30 7.09
N SER A 98 1.21 -4.49 6.63
CA SER A 98 2.62 -4.48 7.04
C SER A 98 3.16 -3.05 6.87
N PRO A 99 4.33 -2.69 7.47
CA PRO A 99 4.92 -1.39 7.22
C PRO A 99 5.06 -1.15 5.72
N THR A 100 4.49 -0.05 5.24
CA THR A 100 4.43 0.22 3.80
C THR A 100 5.16 1.50 3.48
N LEU A 101 6.02 1.45 2.48
CA LEU A 101 6.84 2.57 2.02
C LEU A 101 6.27 3.06 0.70
N SER A 102 6.26 4.36 0.47
CA SER A 102 5.86 4.94 -0.82
C SER A 102 6.64 6.23 -1.07
N VAL A 103 6.83 6.56 -2.35
CA VAL A 103 7.40 7.84 -2.76
C VAL A 103 6.60 8.42 -3.92
N VAL A 104 6.31 9.71 -3.82
CA VAL A 104 5.59 10.46 -4.85
C VAL A 104 6.34 11.73 -5.20
N ALA A 105 6.19 12.20 -6.43
CA ALA A 105 6.61 13.55 -6.80
C ALA A 105 5.89 14.60 -5.93
N GLU A 106 6.60 15.66 -5.52
CA GLU A 106 5.98 16.81 -4.87
C GLU A 106 5.01 17.50 -5.85
N THR A 107 3.81 17.79 -5.39
CA THR A 107 2.79 18.51 -6.17
C THR A 107 2.02 19.47 -5.26
N ASP A 108 1.28 20.41 -5.85
CA ASP A 108 0.45 21.36 -5.10
C ASP A 108 -0.69 20.67 -4.31
N ILE A 109 -1.02 19.42 -4.66
CA ILE A 109 -1.95 18.56 -3.94
C ILE A 109 -1.36 18.11 -2.59
N GLY A 110 -0.03 18.04 -2.48
CA GLY A 110 0.68 17.56 -1.30
C GLY A 110 0.37 16.09 -1.00
N PHE A 111 -0.21 15.83 0.16
CA PHE A 111 -0.52 14.49 0.65
C PHE A 111 -1.58 13.78 -0.22
N PRO A 112 -1.26 12.61 -0.82
CA PRO A 112 -2.13 11.96 -1.80
C PRO A 112 -3.31 11.20 -1.18
N TYR A 113 -3.21 10.78 0.09
CA TYR A 113 -4.19 9.87 0.70
C TYR A 113 -5.33 10.65 1.38
N ARG A 114 -6.31 11.06 0.57
CA ARG A 114 -7.43 11.92 1.01
C ARG A 114 -8.61 11.16 1.65
N TYR A 115 -8.51 9.83 1.71
CA TYR A 115 -9.57 8.93 2.17
C TYR A 115 -9.16 8.30 3.51
N GLY A 116 -10.09 8.27 4.48
CA GLY A 116 -9.81 7.79 5.84
C GLY A 116 -9.34 8.88 6.81
N ASN A 117 -8.87 8.47 7.98
CA ASN A 117 -8.42 9.36 9.06
C ASN A 117 -6.92 9.16 9.36
N PRO A 118 -6.01 9.59 8.46
CA PRO A 118 -4.58 9.44 8.64
C PRO A 118 -4.06 10.28 9.80
N VAL A 119 -3.26 9.68 10.67
CA VAL A 119 -2.62 10.32 11.82
C VAL A 119 -1.13 10.48 11.52
N PRO A 120 -0.61 11.71 11.37
CA PRO A 120 0.81 11.92 11.18
C PRO A 120 1.58 11.56 12.46
N VAL A 121 2.72 10.90 12.29
CA VAL A 121 3.71 10.63 13.34
C VAL A 121 5.04 11.27 12.98
N GLU A 122 5.83 11.63 14.00
CA GLU A 122 7.07 12.38 13.80
C GLU A 122 8.26 11.46 13.46
N ARG A 123 8.17 10.17 13.79
CA ARG A 123 9.30 9.25 13.69
C ARG A 123 8.91 7.94 12.99
N ILE A 124 9.84 7.40 12.20
CA ILE A 124 9.70 6.07 11.58
C ILE A 124 9.54 4.99 12.65
N GLU A 125 10.21 5.17 13.80
CA GLU A 125 10.11 4.31 14.97
C GLU A 125 8.67 4.16 15.47
N ASP A 126 7.85 5.21 15.36
CA ASP A 126 6.46 5.18 15.82
C ASP A 126 5.64 4.22 14.96
N ILE A 127 5.86 4.22 13.64
CA ILE A 127 5.26 3.24 12.72
C ILE A 127 5.78 1.83 13.02
N ALA A 128 7.09 1.66 13.18
CA ALA A 128 7.69 0.34 13.46
C ALA A 128 7.17 -0.26 14.78
N THR A 129 6.89 0.57 15.78
CA THR A 129 6.39 0.14 17.09
C THR A 129 5.00 -0.46 17.01
N LEU A 130 4.16 -0.01 16.07
CA LEU A 130 2.81 -0.56 15.86
C LEU A 130 2.82 -2.08 15.57
N TYR A 131 3.93 -2.58 15.02
CA TYR A 131 4.10 -3.99 14.65
C TYR A 131 4.90 -4.81 15.68
N ALA A 132 5.41 -4.20 16.75
CA ALA A 132 6.28 -4.87 17.73
C ALA A 132 5.58 -6.03 18.47
N THR A 133 4.26 -5.93 18.63
CA THR A 133 3.42 -6.94 19.32
C THR A 133 2.40 -7.59 18.39
N ARG A 134 2.47 -7.32 17.09
CA ARG A 134 1.58 -7.94 16.09
C ARG A 134 2.27 -9.19 15.55
N SER A 135 1.56 -10.31 15.49
CA SER A 135 1.98 -11.42 14.65
C SER A 135 1.46 -11.24 13.23
N TRP A 136 2.34 -11.33 12.24
CA TRP A 136 1.92 -11.27 10.85
C TRP A 136 0.94 -12.41 10.54
N GLY A 137 1.18 -13.64 11.00
CA GLY A 137 0.27 -14.78 10.82
C GLY A 137 -1.10 -14.65 11.51
N GLU A 138 -1.19 -13.91 12.62
CA GLU A 138 -2.46 -13.68 13.33
C GLU A 138 -3.28 -12.53 12.73
N HIS A 139 -2.60 -11.50 12.21
CA HIS A 139 -3.21 -10.30 11.64
C HIS A 139 -3.39 -10.36 10.12
N PHE A 140 -2.57 -11.16 9.43
CA PHE A 140 -2.76 -11.55 8.05
C PHE A 140 -3.55 -12.86 8.01
N GLN A 141 -4.84 -12.76 8.32
CA GLN A 141 -5.77 -13.79 7.86
C GLN A 141 -5.91 -13.62 6.34
N PHE A 142 -5.04 -14.32 5.61
CA PHE A 142 -5.36 -14.69 4.25
C PHE A 142 -6.57 -15.62 4.34
N GLU A 143 -7.78 -15.06 4.34
CA GLU A 143 -8.90 -15.79 3.78
C GLU A 143 -8.51 -16.00 2.31
N PRO A 144 -8.21 -17.25 1.88
CA PRO A 144 -7.97 -17.50 0.49
C PRO A 144 -9.13 -16.90 -0.30
N TRP A 145 -8.77 -16.09 -1.29
CA TRP A 145 -9.75 -15.42 -2.14
C TRP A 145 -10.50 -16.49 -2.93
N GLU A 146 -11.59 -17.00 -2.37
CA GLU A 146 -12.48 -17.94 -3.08
C GLU A 146 -13.21 -17.24 -4.23
N LEU A 147 -13.16 -15.91 -4.28
CA LEU A 147 -13.84 -15.08 -5.26
C LEU A 147 -12.83 -14.36 -6.15
N SER A 148 -12.63 -14.89 -7.36
CA SER A 148 -11.91 -14.19 -8.41
C SER A 148 -12.65 -12.93 -8.87
N PRO A 149 -11.95 -11.92 -9.43
CA PRO A 149 -12.61 -10.78 -10.07
C PRO A 149 -13.65 -11.21 -11.12
N ASP A 150 -13.33 -12.26 -11.89
CA ASP A 150 -14.25 -12.85 -12.87
C ASP A 150 -15.53 -13.37 -12.22
N ARG A 151 -15.43 -13.98 -11.04
CA ARG A 151 -16.59 -14.48 -10.31
C ARG A 151 -17.51 -13.35 -9.85
N ILE A 152 -16.96 -12.21 -9.43
CA ILE A 152 -17.75 -11.01 -9.09
C ILE A 152 -18.47 -10.49 -10.33
N LEU A 153 -17.75 -10.31 -11.44
CA LEU A 153 -18.33 -9.81 -12.69
C LEU A 153 -19.44 -10.75 -13.20
N GLN A 154 -19.22 -12.06 -13.19
CA GLN A 154 -20.21 -13.08 -13.56
C GLN A 154 -21.47 -13.00 -12.69
N VAL A 155 -21.32 -12.84 -11.37
CA VAL A 155 -22.46 -12.79 -10.45
C VAL A 155 -23.21 -11.46 -10.56
N VAL A 156 -22.50 -10.35 -10.82
CA VAL A 156 -23.11 -9.05 -11.13
C VAL A 156 -23.88 -9.14 -12.45
N GLU A 157 -23.31 -9.74 -13.49
CA GLU A 157 -23.94 -9.97 -14.79
C GLU A 157 -25.18 -10.87 -14.67
N ALA A 158 -25.07 -12.00 -13.97
CA ALA A 158 -26.18 -12.93 -13.71
C ALA A 158 -27.30 -12.31 -12.85
N ASN A 159 -27.02 -11.20 -12.17
CA ASN A 159 -28.01 -10.37 -11.47
C ASN A 159 -28.34 -9.07 -12.23
N HIS A 160 -28.13 -9.08 -13.55
CA HIS A 160 -28.45 -7.97 -14.46
C HIS A 160 -27.81 -6.65 -14.03
N GLY A 161 -26.53 -6.66 -13.64
CA GLY A 161 -25.79 -5.49 -13.18
C GLY A 161 -26.13 -5.05 -11.74
N SER A 162 -26.92 -5.81 -10.99
CA SER A 162 -27.21 -5.43 -9.59
C SER A 162 -25.98 -5.63 -8.69
N ILE A 163 -25.75 -4.70 -7.76
CA ILE A 163 -24.73 -4.80 -6.69
C ILE A 163 -25.37 -4.70 -5.29
N SER A 164 -26.66 -5.04 -5.19
CA SER A 164 -27.41 -5.01 -3.95
C SER A 164 -27.28 -6.32 -3.16
N LYS A 165 -27.94 -6.39 -1.99
CA LYS A 165 -27.90 -7.55 -1.08
C LYS A 165 -28.11 -8.91 -1.77
N PRO A 166 -29.03 -9.10 -2.73
CA PRO A 166 -29.17 -10.37 -3.45
C PRO A 166 -27.91 -10.80 -4.22
N THR A 167 -27.22 -9.87 -4.86
CA THR A 167 -25.95 -10.15 -5.57
C THR A 167 -24.85 -10.52 -4.59
N ALA A 168 -24.73 -9.76 -3.49
CA ALA A 168 -23.72 -10.01 -2.46
C ALA A 168 -23.95 -11.37 -1.76
N ASN A 169 -25.19 -11.73 -1.46
CA ASN A 169 -25.53 -13.01 -0.84
C ASN A 169 -25.12 -14.22 -1.71
N ARG A 170 -25.17 -14.10 -3.05
CA ARG A 170 -24.70 -15.17 -3.96
C ARG A 170 -23.18 -15.38 -3.93
N LEU A 171 -22.45 -14.41 -3.38
CA LEU A 171 -21.02 -14.46 -3.14
C LEU A 171 -20.71 -14.78 -1.67
N GLY A 172 -21.72 -15.00 -0.81
CA GLY A 172 -21.51 -15.14 0.64
C GLY A 172 -21.14 -13.84 1.35
N LEU A 173 -21.37 -12.68 0.72
CA LEU A 173 -20.92 -11.37 1.21
C LEU A 173 -22.07 -10.48 1.68
N SER A 174 -21.72 -9.47 2.49
CA SER A 174 -22.58 -8.31 2.70
C SER A 174 -22.53 -7.35 1.49
N ALA A 175 -23.58 -6.55 1.30
CA ALA A 175 -23.61 -5.58 0.19
C ALA A 175 -22.50 -4.52 0.28
N GLY A 176 -22.14 -4.11 1.50
CA GLY A 176 -21.01 -3.22 1.74
C GLY A 176 -19.67 -3.87 1.38
N LYS A 177 -19.46 -5.13 1.79
CA LYS A 177 -18.26 -5.89 1.44
C LYS A 177 -18.11 -6.11 -0.06
N LEU A 178 -19.21 -6.39 -0.79
CA LEU A 178 -19.18 -6.47 -2.26
C LEU A 178 -18.70 -5.16 -2.90
N ARG A 179 -19.17 -4.00 -2.43
CA ARG A 179 -18.72 -2.70 -2.95
C ARG A 179 -17.27 -2.43 -2.63
N LEU A 180 -16.85 -2.73 -1.40
CA LEU A 180 -15.46 -2.64 -0.98
C LEU A 180 -14.56 -3.51 -1.86
N LEU A 181 -14.96 -4.75 -2.16
CA LEU A 181 -14.19 -5.63 -3.04
C LEU A 181 -14.12 -5.10 -4.48
N ILE A 182 -15.20 -4.53 -5.01
CA ILE A 182 -15.18 -3.90 -6.35
C ILE A 182 -14.17 -2.75 -6.40
N ILE A 183 -14.05 -1.98 -5.31
CA ILE A 183 -13.06 -0.90 -5.17
C ILE A 183 -11.64 -1.46 -5.03
N GLN A 184 -11.43 -2.39 -4.09
CA GLN A 184 -10.12 -2.97 -3.80
C GLN A 184 -9.54 -3.75 -4.99
N MET A 185 -10.37 -4.33 -5.84
CA MET A 185 -9.95 -5.04 -7.05
C MET A 185 -9.83 -4.14 -8.30
N ASP A 186 -10.10 -2.85 -8.18
CA ASP A 186 -10.14 -1.89 -9.29
C ASP A 186 -11.06 -2.35 -10.44
N ARG A 187 -12.30 -2.74 -10.08
CA ARG A 187 -13.32 -3.26 -11.02
C ARG A 187 -14.53 -2.34 -11.18
N GLY A 188 -14.46 -1.10 -10.66
CA GLY A 188 -15.56 -0.15 -10.68
C GLY A 188 -16.09 0.13 -12.08
N ASP A 189 -15.19 0.32 -13.05
CA ASP A 189 -15.55 0.61 -14.44
C ASP A 189 -16.23 -0.55 -15.15
N GLU A 190 -15.68 -1.77 -15.03
CA GLU A 190 -16.25 -2.97 -15.63
C GLU A 190 -17.63 -3.28 -15.04
N VAL A 191 -17.79 -3.12 -13.72
CA VAL A 191 -19.10 -3.21 -13.06
C VAL A 191 -20.07 -2.15 -13.60
N ASN A 192 -19.63 -0.91 -13.79
CA ASN A 192 -20.47 0.15 -14.34
C ASN A 192 -20.83 -0.08 -15.82
N GLN A 193 -19.96 -0.70 -16.61
CA GLN A 193 -20.28 -1.14 -17.97
C GLN A 193 -21.37 -2.22 -17.97
N LEU A 194 -21.26 -3.24 -17.10
CA LEU A 194 -22.31 -4.25 -16.91
C LEU A 194 -23.64 -3.61 -16.49
N ARG A 195 -23.61 -2.69 -15.53
CA ARG A 195 -24.78 -1.93 -15.07
C ARG A 195 -25.46 -1.19 -16.20
N LYS A 196 -24.67 -0.46 -17.01
CA LYS A 196 -25.17 0.30 -18.16
C LYS A 196 -25.83 -0.61 -19.19
N ARG A 197 -25.23 -1.77 -19.50
CA ARG A 197 -25.80 -2.77 -20.43
C ARG A 197 -27.18 -3.26 -19.99
N PHE A 198 -27.41 -3.38 -18.69
CA PHE A 198 -28.73 -3.73 -18.12
C PHE A 198 -29.58 -2.51 -17.73
N LYS A 199 -29.32 -1.33 -18.30
CA LYS A 199 -30.08 -0.08 -18.09
C LYS A 199 -30.14 0.38 -16.63
N ARG A 200 -29.15 0.01 -15.81
CA ARG A 200 -28.99 0.50 -14.44
C ARG A 200 -28.12 1.75 -14.43
N ARG A 201 -28.39 2.65 -13.48
CA ARG A 201 -27.55 3.82 -13.24
C ARG A 201 -26.15 3.39 -12.77
N PRO A 202 -25.07 4.00 -13.26
CA PRO A 202 -23.74 3.78 -12.71
C PRO A 202 -23.73 4.12 -11.21
N VAL A 203 -22.86 3.45 -10.48
CA VAL A 203 -22.60 3.73 -9.07
C VAL A 203 -21.29 4.46 -8.99
N ASP A 204 -21.27 5.53 -8.21
CA ASP A 204 -20.04 6.15 -7.80
C ASP A 204 -19.43 5.30 -6.68
N PHE A 205 -18.27 4.73 -6.96
CA PHE A 205 -17.51 3.93 -6.01
C PHE A 205 -16.51 4.78 -5.22
N VAL A 206 -16.34 6.06 -5.57
CA VAL A 206 -15.43 7.01 -4.92
C VAL A 206 -15.91 7.43 -3.53
N ASP A 207 -17.22 7.41 -3.29
CA ASP A 207 -17.85 7.83 -2.02
C ASP A 207 -17.90 6.74 -0.94
N TYR A 208 -17.47 5.51 -1.24
CA TYR A 208 -17.47 4.43 -0.25
C TYR A 208 -16.19 4.49 0.60
N GLN A 209 -16.16 5.40 1.57
CA GLN A 209 -15.09 5.47 2.56
C GLN A 209 -15.40 4.56 3.75
N PRO A 210 -14.50 3.64 4.16
CA PRO A 210 -14.56 3.10 5.50
C PRO A 210 -14.37 4.26 6.48
N GLN A 211 -15.45 4.70 7.13
CA GLN A 211 -15.44 5.89 7.99
C GLN A 211 -14.60 5.74 9.27
N ASP A 212 -14.05 4.55 9.53
CA ASP A 212 -13.40 4.20 10.79
C ASP A 212 -11.92 3.75 10.64
N GLU A 213 -11.35 3.79 9.44
CA GLU A 213 -9.94 3.41 9.25
C GLU A 213 -9.01 4.57 9.63
N ILE A 214 -8.62 4.59 10.90
CA ILE A 214 -7.50 5.37 11.42
C ILE A 214 -6.22 4.58 11.12
N TRP A 215 -5.25 5.25 10.50
CA TRP A 215 -3.93 4.68 10.22
C TRP A 215 -2.85 5.73 10.41
N HIS A 216 -1.65 5.30 10.80
CA HIS A 216 -0.55 6.22 11.10
C HIS A 216 0.39 6.38 9.91
N PHE A 217 0.98 7.57 9.75
CA PHE A 217 1.99 7.79 8.71
C PHE A 217 3.11 8.74 9.13
N PHE A 218 4.32 8.40 8.75
CA PHE A 218 5.48 9.28 8.76
C PHE A 218 5.65 9.86 7.34
N GLU A 219 5.85 11.17 7.25
CA GLU A 219 6.18 11.87 6.00
C GLU A 219 7.56 12.52 6.11
N ARG A 220 8.34 12.41 5.04
CA ARG A 220 9.52 13.24 4.80
C ARG A 220 9.40 13.93 3.45
N ILE A 221 9.45 15.25 3.49
CA ILE A 221 9.56 16.08 2.28
C ILE A 221 11.04 16.16 1.89
N LEU A 222 11.34 15.80 0.66
CA LEU A 222 12.64 15.94 0.02
C LEU A 222 12.54 17.09 -0.98
N SER A 223 12.94 18.30 -0.57
CA SER A 223 12.83 19.51 -1.40
C SER A 223 13.61 19.41 -2.71
N ALA A 224 13.22 20.15 -3.73
CA ALA A 224 13.99 20.24 -4.96
C ALA A 224 15.49 20.45 -4.69
N ASN A 225 16.35 19.70 -5.39
CA ASN A 225 17.81 19.74 -5.27
C ASN A 225 18.36 19.40 -3.87
N TYR A 226 17.68 18.58 -3.07
CA TYR A 226 18.19 18.14 -1.76
C TYR A 226 19.58 17.47 -1.85
N ASP A 227 20.39 17.70 -0.81
CA ASP A 227 21.72 17.09 -0.58
C ASP A 227 21.63 15.65 -0.09
#